data_AF-A0A4V1BFA0-F1
#
_entry.id   AF-A0A4V1BFA0-F1
#
_cell.length_a   1.000
_cell.length_b   1.000
_cell.length_c   1.000
_cell.angle_alpha   90.00
_cell.angle_beta   90.00
_cell.angle_gamma   90.00
#
_symmetry.space_group_name_H-M   'P 1'
#
loop_
_entity.id
_entity.type
_entity.pdbx_description
1 polymer ?
#
loop_
_entity_poly.entity_id
_entity_poly.type
_entity_poly.pdbx_seq_one_letter_code
_entity_poly.pdbx_strand_id
1 'polypeptide(L)'
;MTEPTVSAPPLPRAHLTSKRTVAALTVQARFLSAAREFLTAEGFTELLPPIIGPVTDPGARGAKQVDIDYYGHRYKLMTSGILYKQASLLAFDKIFHVAPNVRLEPLETAVTHRHLAEFHQLDVEIANGSREDAMDVAERLTKYAVEHVLSNAQRELEILDRDLEQLKQVLAGPYDRRRHSATVAQLRDLGHDQREHTEIDWQGEEIISAAATRPFFITDYPKGSRGFYDSENPDEPGTLRNFDLIFPGGFGEMMSGSARESDYRTLLTRMRETGENPAKYEWYLTLARDGLSPSAGFGLGVERFTRFLGGLDAVWQASAYPKIPGELRP
;
A
#
# COMPACT_ATOMS: atom_id res chain seq x y z
N MET A 1 -22.27 -15.34 -21.74
CA MET A 1 -21.06 -14.52 -21.65
C MET A 1 -19.97 -15.41 -21.10
N THR A 2 -18.94 -15.70 -21.88
CA THR A 2 -17.77 -16.44 -21.39
C THR A 2 -17.05 -15.58 -20.36
N GLU A 3 -16.86 -16.08 -19.15
CA GLU A 3 -16.05 -15.41 -18.13
C GLU A 3 -14.67 -15.06 -18.72
N PRO A 4 -14.16 -13.84 -18.50
CA PRO A 4 -12.82 -13.48 -18.95
C PRO A 4 -11.80 -14.42 -18.31
N THR A 5 -11.21 -15.29 -19.13
CA THR A 5 -10.16 -16.21 -18.68
C THR A 5 -8.92 -15.41 -18.37
N VAL A 6 -8.58 -15.28 -17.09
CA VAL A 6 -7.27 -14.81 -16.64
C VAL A 6 -6.22 -15.66 -17.37
N SER A 7 -5.29 -15.02 -18.10
CA SER A 7 -4.10 -15.74 -18.57
C SER A 7 -3.31 -16.13 -17.34
N ALA A 8 -3.54 -17.36 -16.89
CA ALA A 8 -2.96 -17.85 -15.67
C ALA A 8 -1.42 -17.87 -15.80
N PRO A 9 -0.66 -17.66 -14.71
CA PRO A 9 0.79 -17.57 -14.77
C PRO A 9 1.40 -18.80 -15.44
N PRO A 10 2.53 -18.65 -16.15
CA PRO A 10 3.31 -19.79 -16.62
C PRO A 10 3.70 -20.70 -15.44
N LEU A 11 3.90 -21.99 -15.71
CA LEU A 11 4.42 -22.91 -14.70
C LEU A 11 5.76 -22.42 -14.13
N PRO A 12 6.10 -22.73 -12.86
CA PRO A 12 7.26 -22.15 -12.17
C PRO A 12 8.57 -22.21 -12.97
N ARG A 13 8.86 -23.33 -13.65
CA ARG A 13 10.08 -23.43 -14.47
C ARG A 13 10.10 -22.41 -15.61
N ALA A 14 9.00 -22.25 -16.34
CA ALA A 14 8.91 -21.30 -17.45
C ALA A 14 8.95 -19.86 -16.95
N HIS A 15 8.27 -19.58 -15.83
CA HIS A 15 8.28 -18.26 -15.20
C HIS A 15 9.68 -17.87 -14.70
N LEU A 16 10.29 -18.69 -13.85
CA LEU A 16 11.58 -18.38 -13.19
C LEU A 16 12.78 -18.37 -14.14
N THR A 17 12.70 -19.06 -15.29
CA THR A 17 13.77 -19.05 -16.31
C THR A 17 13.56 -18.00 -17.40
N SER A 18 12.43 -17.28 -17.38
CA SER A 18 12.17 -16.17 -18.29
C SER A 18 13.14 -15.01 -18.02
N LYS A 19 13.79 -14.51 -19.07
CA LYS A 19 14.64 -13.31 -18.97
C LYS A 19 13.88 -12.10 -18.42
N ARG A 20 12.60 -11.94 -18.79
CA ARG A 20 11.75 -10.85 -18.30
C ARG A 20 11.47 -10.98 -16.80
N THR A 21 11.15 -12.18 -16.32
CA THR A 21 10.92 -12.42 -14.89
C THR A 21 12.19 -12.19 -14.08
N VAL A 22 13.34 -12.70 -14.53
CA VAL A 22 14.64 -12.46 -13.86
C VAL A 22 14.96 -10.97 -13.82
N ALA A 23 14.72 -10.23 -14.91
CA ALA A 23 14.92 -8.78 -14.94
C ALA A 23 13.98 -8.04 -13.96
N ALA A 24 12.69 -8.38 -13.94
CA ALA A 24 11.72 -7.78 -13.02
C ALA A 24 12.08 -8.01 -11.55
N LEU A 25 12.45 -9.23 -11.17
CA LEU A 25 12.86 -9.57 -9.80
C LEU A 25 14.21 -8.93 -9.42
N THR A 26 15.09 -8.72 -10.40
CA THR A 26 16.34 -8.00 -10.19
C THR A 26 16.08 -6.51 -9.95
N VAL A 27 15.20 -5.88 -10.73
CA VAL A 27 14.73 -4.49 -10.48
C VAL A 27 14.10 -4.39 -9.09
N GLN A 28 13.28 -5.37 -8.69
CA GLN A 28 12.69 -5.44 -7.36
C GLN A 28 13.75 -5.43 -6.25
N ALA A 29 14.74 -6.31 -6.36
CA ALA A 29 15.84 -6.40 -5.40
C ALA A 29 16.64 -5.09 -5.32
N ARG A 30 16.89 -4.43 -6.47
CA ARG A 30 17.60 -3.15 -6.53
C ARG A 30 16.84 -2.03 -5.83
N PHE A 31 15.55 -1.85 -6.11
CA PHE A 31 14.80 -0.79 -5.44
C PHE A 31 14.63 -1.08 -3.95
N LEU A 32 14.45 -2.33 -3.52
CA LEU A 32 14.35 -2.67 -2.09
C LEU A 32 15.66 -2.38 -1.35
N SER A 33 16.80 -2.64 -1.99
CA SER A 33 18.11 -2.23 -1.45
C SER A 33 18.20 -0.71 -1.30
N ALA A 34 17.82 0.03 -2.34
CA ALA A 34 17.82 1.50 -2.34
C ALA A 34 16.87 2.07 -1.28
N ALA A 35 15.68 1.50 -1.13
CA ALA A 35 14.69 1.92 -0.14
C ALA A 35 15.22 1.76 1.29
N ARG A 36 15.88 0.63 1.59
CA ARG A 36 16.53 0.40 2.89
C ARG A 36 17.65 1.40 3.15
N GLU A 37 18.51 1.63 2.15
CA GLU A 37 19.60 2.61 2.22
C GLU A 37 19.06 4.01 2.53
N PHE A 38 18.07 4.47 1.76
CA PHE A 38 17.42 5.76 1.96
C PHE A 38 16.81 5.91 3.35
N LEU A 39 15.97 4.94 3.77
CA LEU A 39 15.29 5.01 5.06
C LEU A 39 16.29 4.97 6.23
N THR A 40 17.32 4.15 6.14
CA THR A 40 18.38 4.11 7.16
C THR A 40 19.15 5.43 7.23
N ALA A 41 19.48 6.04 6.08
CA ALA A 41 20.13 7.36 6.03
C ALA A 41 19.24 8.47 6.61
N GLU A 42 17.92 8.34 6.52
CA GLU A 42 16.91 9.24 7.09
C GLU A 42 16.64 9.02 8.59
N GLY A 43 17.37 8.08 9.21
CA GLY A 43 17.28 7.76 10.63
C GLY A 43 16.16 6.79 11.01
N PHE A 44 15.57 6.07 10.04
CA PHE A 44 14.61 5.01 10.35
C PHE A 44 15.32 3.73 10.78
N THR A 45 14.69 3.00 11.71
CA THR A 45 15.13 1.66 12.14
C THR A 45 14.31 0.58 11.43
N GLU A 46 14.97 -0.35 10.74
CA GLU A 46 14.30 -1.55 10.21
C GLU A 46 13.94 -2.48 11.37
N LEU A 47 12.67 -2.83 11.48
CA LEU A 47 12.20 -3.86 12.41
C LEU A 47 11.62 -5.04 11.63
N LEU A 48 11.70 -6.24 12.22
CA LEU A 48 11.10 -7.44 11.65
C LEU A 48 9.65 -7.57 12.16
N PRO A 49 8.64 -7.43 11.31
CA PRO A 49 7.25 -7.44 11.73
C PRO A 49 6.78 -8.86 12.07
N PRO A 50 5.78 -9.02 12.97
CA PRO A 50 5.10 -10.29 13.13
C PRO A 50 4.30 -10.64 11.88
N ILE A 51 4.26 -11.92 11.53
CA ILE A 51 3.47 -12.45 10.40
C ILE A 51 2.08 -12.88 10.88
N ILE A 52 1.96 -13.23 12.16
CA ILE A 52 0.73 -13.69 12.80
C ILE A 52 0.44 -12.91 14.07
N GLY A 53 -0.83 -12.78 14.45
CA GLY A 53 -1.23 -12.11 15.67
C GLY A 53 -2.70 -12.34 16.02
N PRO A 54 -3.15 -11.91 17.21
CA PRO A 54 -4.55 -12.11 17.64
C PRO A 54 -5.56 -11.30 16.80
N VAL A 55 -5.09 -10.21 16.21
CA VAL A 55 -5.82 -9.34 15.28
C VAL A 55 -4.89 -8.91 14.17
N THR A 56 -5.46 -8.46 13.05
CA THR A 56 -4.74 -7.79 11.99
C THR A 56 -5.47 -6.50 11.61
N ASP A 57 -4.95 -5.79 10.62
CA ASP A 57 -5.57 -4.60 10.07
C ASP A 57 -7.04 -4.87 9.64
N PRO A 58 -8.03 -4.20 10.26
CA PRO A 58 -9.43 -4.30 9.88
C PRO A 58 -9.74 -3.61 8.54
N GLY A 59 -8.87 -2.72 8.05
CA GLY A 59 -9.02 -1.91 6.84
C GLY A 59 -8.81 -2.67 5.52
N ALA A 60 -9.18 -3.96 5.44
CA ALA A 60 -8.88 -4.83 4.31
C ALA A 60 -9.72 -4.59 3.02
N ARG A 61 -10.47 -3.48 2.93
CA ARG A 61 -11.23 -3.01 1.74
C ARG A 61 -11.99 -4.12 0.97
N GLY A 62 -12.69 -5.00 1.69
CA GLY A 62 -13.48 -6.09 1.10
C GLY A 62 -12.77 -7.44 0.97
N ALA A 63 -11.44 -7.48 1.12
CA ALA A 63 -10.69 -8.73 1.23
C ALA A 63 -10.97 -9.42 2.58
N LYS A 64 -10.96 -10.76 2.58
CA LYS A 64 -11.12 -11.54 3.81
C LYS A 64 -9.78 -11.77 4.50
N GLN A 65 -9.80 -11.79 5.82
CA GLN A 65 -8.66 -12.15 6.67
C GLN A 65 -8.54 -13.68 6.78
N VAL A 66 -7.31 -14.18 6.94
CA VAL A 66 -7.05 -15.61 7.16
C VAL A 66 -6.90 -15.88 8.65
N ASP A 67 -7.64 -16.85 9.18
CA ASP A 67 -7.48 -17.33 10.55
C ASP A 67 -6.58 -18.55 10.61
N ILE A 68 -5.83 -18.68 11.70
CA ILE A 68 -4.99 -19.83 12.02
C ILE A 68 -5.23 -20.27 13.47
N ASP A 69 -5.00 -21.55 13.75
CA ASP A 69 -4.89 -22.06 15.12
C ASP A 69 -3.47 -21.83 15.64
N TYR A 70 -3.36 -21.08 16.72
CA TYR A 70 -2.12 -20.85 17.45
C TYR A 70 -2.28 -21.40 18.87
N TYR A 71 -1.91 -22.67 19.04
CA TYR A 71 -2.01 -23.40 20.31
C TYR A 71 -3.43 -23.40 20.90
N GLY A 72 -4.46 -23.61 20.07
CA GLY A 72 -5.86 -23.57 20.48
C GLY A 72 -6.48 -22.17 20.56
N HIS A 73 -5.74 -21.13 20.19
CA HIS A 73 -6.23 -19.76 20.09
C HIS A 73 -6.34 -19.32 18.63
N ARG A 74 -7.42 -18.61 18.28
CA ARG A 74 -7.61 -18.06 16.93
C ARG A 74 -6.70 -16.86 16.71
N TYR A 75 -5.72 -17.02 15.83
CA TYR A 75 -4.84 -15.96 15.35
C TYR A 75 -5.15 -15.65 13.89
N LYS A 76 -4.52 -14.62 13.36
CA LYS A 76 -4.67 -14.14 11.98
C LYS A 76 -3.31 -13.99 11.32
N LEU A 77 -3.24 -14.27 10.02
CA LEU A 77 -2.15 -13.76 9.18
C LEU A 77 -2.33 -12.26 8.98
N MET A 78 -1.22 -11.53 8.89
CA MET A 78 -1.28 -10.08 8.73
C MET A 78 -1.79 -9.66 7.35
N THR A 79 -2.79 -8.79 7.30
CA THR A 79 -3.20 -8.02 6.10
C THR A 79 -2.45 -6.68 6.00
N SER A 80 -1.98 -6.17 7.15
CA SER A 80 -1.00 -5.11 7.36
C SER A 80 -0.55 -5.15 8.84
N GLY A 81 0.67 -4.69 9.13
CA GLY A 81 1.23 -4.62 10.48
C GLY A 81 0.90 -3.35 11.28
N ILE A 82 -0.13 -2.57 10.89
CA ILE A 82 -0.37 -1.21 11.40
C ILE A 82 -0.34 -1.05 12.93
N LEU A 83 -0.99 -1.95 13.67
CA LEU A 83 -1.03 -1.88 15.14
C LEU A 83 0.35 -2.09 15.76
N TYR A 84 1.16 -2.99 15.16
CA TYR A 84 2.53 -3.25 15.59
C TYR A 84 3.44 -2.09 15.22
N LYS A 85 3.22 -1.43 14.07
CA LYS A 85 3.96 -0.22 13.70
C LYS A 85 3.81 0.88 14.74
N GLN A 86 2.57 1.19 15.15
CA GLN A 86 2.32 2.18 16.20
C GLN A 86 2.88 1.74 17.55
N ALA A 87 2.76 0.46 17.91
CA ALA A 87 3.33 -0.06 19.15
C ALA A 87 4.87 0.05 19.19
N SER A 88 5.54 -0.17 18.06
CA SER A 88 7.00 -0.01 17.94
C SER A 88 7.46 1.43 18.20
N LEU A 89 6.59 2.44 18.02
CA LEU A 89 6.91 3.83 18.30
C LEU A 89 7.07 4.15 19.79
N LEU A 90 6.71 3.22 20.68
CA LEU A 90 7.05 3.32 22.11
C LEU A 90 8.57 3.24 22.36
N ALA A 91 9.34 2.68 21.42
CA ALA A 91 10.78 2.49 21.54
C ALA A 91 11.59 3.25 20.48
N PHE A 92 10.98 3.66 19.37
CA PHE A 92 11.67 4.25 18.22
C PHE A 92 10.87 5.41 17.62
N ASP A 93 11.53 6.51 17.27
CA ASP A 93 10.83 7.66 16.66
C ASP A 93 10.46 7.42 15.18
N LYS A 94 11.21 6.56 14.49
CA LYS A 94 11.07 6.29 13.06
C LYS A 94 11.36 4.83 12.77
N ILE A 95 10.39 4.12 12.20
CA ILE A 95 10.53 2.69 11.87
C ILE A 95 10.09 2.38 10.45
N PHE A 96 10.65 1.31 9.90
CA PHE A 96 10.12 0.73 8.67
C PHE A 96 10.17 -0.80 8.70
N HIS A 97 9.30 -1.43 7.93
CA HIS A 97 9.25 -2.89 7.73
C HIS A 97 9.23 -3.24 6.25
N VAL A 98 9.77 -4.40 5.89
CA VAL A 98 9.38 -5.10 4.66
C VAL A 98 8.57 -6.31 5.07
N ALA A 99 7.24 -6.18 5.05
CA ALA A 99 6.31 -7.12 5.64
C ALA A 99 5.60 -7.97 4.57
N PRO A 100 5.60 -9.31 4.68
CA PRO A 100 4.67 -10.13 3.91
C PRO A 100 3.26 -9.96 4.48
N ASN A 101 2.27 -9.86 3.60
CA ASN A 101 0.87 -9.70 3.94
C ASN A 101 0.01 -10.67 3.13
N VAL A 102 -1.09 -11.11 3.73
CA VAL A 102 -2.04 -12.02 3.12
C VAL A 102 -3.44 -11.42 3.16
N ARG A 103 -4.07 -11.30 2.00
CA ARG A 103 -5.46 -10.84 1.82
C ARG A 103 -6.17 -11.83 0.93
N LEU A 104 -7.26 -12.43 1.38
CA LEU A 104 -8.11 -13.23 0.50
C LEU A 104 -9.00 -12.29 -0.31
N GLU A 105 -8.42 -11.78 -1.40
CA GLU A 105 -9.10 -10.89 -2.33
C GLU A 105 -10.30 -11.59 -3.00
N PRO A 106 -11.38 -10.86 -3.33
CA PRO A 106 -12.51 -11.42 -4.07
C PRO A 106 -12.08 -12.01 -5.42
N LEU A 107 -12.74 -13.08 -5.88
CA LEU A 107 -12.31 -13.81 -7.07
C LEU A 107 -12.39 -12.96 -8.35
N GLU A 108 -13.35 -12.04 -8.41
CA GLU A 108 -13.50 -11.06 -9.49
C GLU A 108 -12.28 -10.14 -9.65
N THR A 109 -11.44 -10.01 -8.62
CA THR A 109 -10.22 -9.19 -8.70
C THR A 109 -9.09 -9.88 -9.49
N ALA A 110 -9.20 -11.18 -9.77
CA ALA A 110 -8.16 -11.93 -10.50
C ALA A 110 -7.87 -11.37 -11.91
N VAL A 111 -8.83 -10.68 -12.53
CA VAL A 111 -8.70 -10.07 -13.87
C VAL A 111 -8.22 -8.62 -13.84
N THR A 112 -8.11 -8.00 -12.67
CA THR A 112 -7.70 -6.58 -12.55
C THR A 112 -6.19 -6.37 -12.72
N HIS A 113 -5.42 -7.46 -12.84
CA HIS A 113 -3.96 -7.45 -13.00
C HIS A 113 -3.17 -6.74 -11.87
N ARG A 114 -3.79 -6.35 -10.76
CA ARG A 114 -3.15 -5.58 -9.67
C ARG A 114 -3.24 -6.19 -8.27
N HIS A 115 -3.93 -7.33 -8.14
CA HIS A 115 -4.16 -8.00 -6.86
C HIS A 115 -3.38 -9.32 -6.78
N LEU A 116 -2.82 -9.57 -5.60
CA LEU A 116 -2.27 -10.84 -5.18
C LEU A 116 -2.86 -11.14 -3.79
N ALA A 117 -3.08 -12.42 -3.51
CA ALA A 117 -3.49 -12.86 -2.20
C ALA A 117 -2.34 -12.83 -1.18
N GLU A 118 -1.09 -12.94 -1.66
CA GLU A 118 0.14 -12.78 -0.89
C GLU A 118 1.00 -11.71 -1.56
N PHE A 119 1.43 -10.72 -0.81
CA PHE A 119 2.20 -9.58 -1.31
C PHE A 119 3.09 -9.00 -0.22
N HIS A 120 4.06 -8.17 -0.60
CA HIS A 120 4.95 -7.51 0.34
C HIS A 120 4.66 -6.01 0.39
N GLN A 121 4.76 -5.46 1.59
CA GLN A 121 4.60 -4.03 1.83
C GLN A 121 5.86 -3.47 2.47
N LEU A 122 6.42 -2.42 1.87
CA LEU A 122 7.38 -1.56 2.55
C LEU A 122 6.57 -0.56 3.36
N ASP A 123 6.53 -0.77 4.67
CA ASP A 123 5.80 0.06 5.61
C ASP A 123 6.71 1.07 6.28
N VAL A 124 6.23 2.29 6.47
CA VAL A 124 6.92 3.38 7.18
C VAL A 124 5.99 3.93 8.25
N GLU A 125 6.51 4.25 9.43
CA GLU A 125 5.78 4.95 10.49
C GLU A 125 6.70 5.91 11.26
N ILE A 126 6.18 7.11 11.56
CA ILE A 126 6.91 8.23 12.15
C ILE A 126 6.17 8.70 13.40
N ALA A 127 6.82 8.63 14.55
CA ALA A 127 6.31 9.18 15.80
C ALA A 127 6.22 10.71 15.73
N ASN A 128 5.12 11.25 16.23
CA ASN A 128 4.75 12.66 16.20
C ASN A 128 4.77 13.30 14.80
N GLY A 129 4.77 12.49 13.74
CA GLY A 129 4.69 12.95 12.36
C GLY A 129 3.28 13.36 11.97
N SER A 130 3.19 14.39 11.13
CA SER A 130 1.98 14.79 10.42
C SER A 130 1.78 13.93 9.16
N ARG A 131 0.58 14.01 8.57
CA ARG A 131 0.31 13.41 7.26
C ARG A 131 1.29 13.95 6.22
N GLU A 132 1.56 15.24 6.27
CA GLU A 132 2.44 15.95 5.36
C GLU A 132 3.89 15.43 5.46
N ASP A 133 4.38 15.16 6.67
CA ASP A 133 5.70 14.54 6.87
C ASP A 133 5.78 13.14 6.21
N ALA A 134 4.72 12.35 6.35
CA ALA A 134 4.65 11.02 5.72
C ALA A 134 4.59 11.12 4.17
N MET A 135 3.88 12.09 3.61
CA MET A 135 3.84 12.37 2.17
C MET A 135 5.21 12.82 1.65
N ASP A 136 5.92 13.67 2.40
CA ASP A 136 7.26 14.14 2.03
C ASP A 136 8.28 12.99 2.03
N VAL A 137 8.20 12.07 3.00
CA VAL A 137 9.03 10.85 3.00
C VAL A 137 8.66 9.94 1.84
N ALA A 138 7.36 9.74 1.56
CA ALA A 138 6.89 8.92 0.44
C ALA A 138 7.41 9.43 -0.92
N GLU A 139 7.35 10.73 -1.16
CA GLU A 139 7.85 11.36 -2.39
C GLU A 139 9.37 11.19 -2.52
N ARG A 140 10.13 11.50 -1.47
CA ARG A 140 11.60 11.41 -1.52
C ARG A 140 12.09 9.97 -1.67
N LEU A 141 11.48 9.03 -0.96
CA LEU A 141 11.74 7.60 -1.10
C LEU A 141 11.48 7.13 -2.53
N THR A 142 10.34 7.53 -3.10
CA THR A 142 9.98 7.19 -4.48
C THR A 142 11.02 7.68 -5.47
N LYS A 143 11.38 8.97 -5.40
CA LYS A 143 12.37 9.58 -6.29
C LYS A 143 13.73 8.91 -6.18
N TYR A 144 14.19 8.67 -4.94
CA TYR A 144 15.45 7.99 -4.68
C TYR A 144 15.46 6.57 -5.28
N ALA A 145 14.40 5.80 -5.07
CA ALA A 145 14.30 4.45 -5.61
C ALA A 145 14.27 4.42 -7.15
N VAL A 146 13.56 5.35 -7.79
CA VAL A 146 13.53 5.47 -9.27
C VAL A 146 14.90 5.87 -9.82
N GLU A 147 15.55 6.87 -9.22
CA GLU A 147 16.89 7.30 -9.62
C GLU A 147 17.92 6.17 -9.48
N HIS A 148 17.84 5.41 -8.38
CA HIS A 148 18.70 4.26 -8.17
C HIS A 148 18.48 3.17 -9.23
N VAL A 149 17.23 2.86 -9.59
CA VAL A 149 16.91 1.88 -10.64
C VAL A 149 17.40 2.34 -12.02
N LEU A 150 17.17 3.61 -12.37
CA LEU A 150 17.67 4.19 -13.62
C LEU A 150 19.20 4.12 -13.73
N SER A 151 19.90 4.24 -12.60
CA SER A 151 21.36 4.27 -12.55
C SER A 151 22.01 2.89 -12.41
N ASN A 152 21.29 1.87 -11.94
CA ASN A 152 21.89 0.58 -11.55
C ASN A 152 21.21 -0.66 -12.15
N ALA A 153 20.17 -0.51 -12.97
CA ALA A 153 19.42 -1.61 -13.56
C ALA A 153 19.17 -1.44 -15.08
N GLN A 154 20.05 -0.74 -15.80
CA GLN A 154 19.85 -0.42 -17.22
C GLN A 154 19.64 -1.67 -18.08
N ARG A 155 20.44 -2.72 -17.84
CA ARG A 155 20.32 -3.99 -18.54
C ARG A 155 18.94 -4.62 -18.33
N GLU A 156 18.43 -4.60 -17.11
CA GLU A 156 17.12 -5.15 -16.79
C GLU A 156 16.00 -4.32 -17.42
N LEU A 157 16.12 -2.99 -17.39
CA LEU A 157 15.18 -2.07 -18.04
C LEU A 157 15.12 -2.28 -19.56
N GLU A 158 16.26 -2.53 -20.21
CA GLU A 158 16.34 -2.91 -21.63
C GLU A 158 15.63 -4.24 -21.92
N ILE A 159 15.86 -5.27 -21.10
CA ILE A 159 15.19 -6.58 -21.25
C ILE A 159 13.65 -6.45 -21.11
N LEU A 160 13.22 -5.53 -20.25
CA LEU A 160 11.82 -5.27 -19.98
C LEU A 160 11.15 -4.40 -21.05
N ASP A 161 11.92 -3.79 -21.96
CA ASP A 161 11.46 -2.79 -22.93
C ASP A 161 10.81 -1.59 -22.21
N ARG A 162 11.46 -1.12 -21.14
CA ARG A 162 10.89 -0.10 -20.27
C ARG A 162 11.02 1.30 -20.88
N ASP A 163 9.90 2.01 -20.97
CA ASP A 163 9.89 3.45 -21.25
C ASP A 163 10.57 4.25 -20.11
N LEU A 164 11.78 4.72 -20.38
CA LEU A 164 12.58 5.49 -19.43
C LEU A 164 12.08 6.92 -19.25
N GLU A 165 11.35 7.48 -20.22
CA GLU A 165 10.79 8.83 -20.05
C GLU A 165 9.68 8.82 -19.01
N GLN A 166 8.84 7.78 -18.96
CA GLN A 166 7.85 7.62 -17.89
C GLN A 166 8.50 7.55 -16.50
N LEU A 167 9.68 6.91 -16.37
CA LEU A 167 10.43 6.90 -15.12
C LEU A 167 11.03 8.29 -14.79
N LYS A 168 11.57 9.00 -15.78
CA LYS A 168 12.09 10.37 -15.59
C LYS A 168 11.00 11.36 -15.16
N GLN A 169 9.76 11.19 -15.64
CA GLN A 169 8.63 12.03 -15.19
C GLN A 169 8.33 11.87 -13.69
N VAL A 170 8.66 10.73 -13.08
CA VAL A 170 8.54 10.53 -11.62
C VAL A 170 9.53 11.40 -10.84
N LEU A 171 10.64 11.80 -11.46
CA LEU A 171 11.65 12.68 -10.86
C LEU A 171 11.32 14.16 -11.07
N ALA A 172 10.33 14.48 -11.93
CA ALA A 172 10.05 15.84 -12.38
C ALA A 172 9.21 16.62 -11.36
N GLY A 173 9.84 17.59 -10.70
CA GLY A 173 9.15 18.54 -9.80
C GLY A 173 8.49 17.89 -8.59
N PRO A 174 7.83 18.68 -7.73
CA PRO A 174 7.06 18.16 -6.60
C PRO A 174 5.79 17.43 -7.06
N TYR A 175 5.31 16.45 -6.28
CA TYR A 175 4.05 15.77 -6.59
C TYR A 175 2.86 16.64 -6.20
N ASP A 176 1.87 16.72 -7.10
CA ASP A 176 0.64 17.46 -6.85
C ASP A 176 -0.10 16.84 -5.66
N ARG A 177 -0.82 17.66 -4.89
CA ARG A 177 -1.70 17.21 -3.80
C ARG A 177 -3.12 17.63 -4.14
N ARG A 178 -4.03 16.68 -4.25
CA ARG A 178 -5.41 16.90 -4.68
C ARG A 178 -6.35 16.32 -3.63
N ARG A 179 -7.35 17.10 -3.22
CA ARG A 179 -8.40 16.58 -2.34
C ARG A 179 -9.22 15.53 -3.05
N HIS A 180 -9.72 14.55 -2.28
CA HIS A 180 -10.64 13.52 -2.74
C HIS A 180 -11.83 14.12 -3.50
N SER A 181 -12.45 15.17 -2.96
CA SER A 181 -13.58 15.86 -3.61
C SER A 181 -13.24 16.43 -4.98
N ALA A 182 -12.02 16.98 -5.17
CA ALA A 182 -11.55 17.45 -6.47
C ALA A 182 -11.33 16.30 -7.44
N THR A 183 -10.82 15.16 -6.96
CA THR A 183 -10.67 13.94 -7.77
C THR A 183 -12.03 13.37 -8.19
N VAL A 184 -13.03 13.35 -7.29
CA VAL A 184 -14.41 12.95 -7.63
C VAL A 184 -14.99 13.84 -8.73
N ALA A 185 -14.82 15.16 -8.62
CA ALA A 185 -15.29 16.09 -9.65
C ALA A 185 -14.62 15.80 -11.01
N GLN A 186 -13.28 15.62 -11.02
CA GLN A 186 -12.55 15.26 -12.23
C GLN A 186 -13.02 13.94 -12.84
N LEU A 187 -13.33 12.93 -12.02
CA LEU A 187 -13.85 11.64 -12.51
C LEU A 187 -15.21 11.79 -13.17
N ARG A 188 -16.11 12.59 -12.59
CA ARG A 188 -17.42 12.90 -13.18
C ARG A 188 -17.27 13.63 -14.51
N ASP A 189 -16.34 14.58 -14.61
CA ASP A 189 -16.03 15.29 -15.86
C ASP A 189 -15.47 14.33 -16.95
N LEU A 190 -14.75 13.29 -16.54
CA LEU A 190 -14.26 12.22 -17.42
C LEU A 190 -15.32 11.15 -17.72
N GLY A 191 -16.55 11.31 -17.24
CA GLY A 191 -17.68 10.43 -17.51
C GLY A 191 -17.80 9.21 -16.58
N HIS A 192 -17.05 9.17 -15.48
CA HIS A 192 -17.16 8.13 -14.45
C HIS A 192 -18.02 8.62 -13.28
N ASP A 193 -19.14 7.94 -13.01
CA ASP A 193 -20.08 8.31 -11.93
C ASP A 193 -19.55 7.88 -10.55
N GLN A 194 -18.51 8.58 -10.09
CA GLN A 194 -17.94 8.40 -8.76
C GLN A 194 -18.86 9.00 -7.69
N ARG A 195 -19.16 8.21 -6.66
CA ARG A 195 -19.90 8.67 -5.47
C ARG A 195 -19.01 9.55 -4.59
N GLU A 196 -19.60 10.62 -4.06
CA GLU A 196 -18.88 11.71 -3.38
C GLU A 196 -18.35 11.37 -1.99
N HIS A 197 -19.06 10.52 -1.25
CA HIS A 197 -18.69 10.17 0.12
C HIS A 197 -18.26 8.72 0.23
N THR A 198 -17.63 8.20 -0.82
CA THR A 198 -17.08 6.86 -0.83
C THR A 198 -15.64 6.86 -1.27
N GLU A 199 -15.00 5.72 -1.07
CA GLU A 199 -13.73 5.43 -1.68
C GLU A 199 -13.74 5.65 -3.19
N ILE A 200 -12.60 6.07 -3.76
CA ILE A 200 -12.39 6.03 -5.20
C ILE A 200 -12.39 4.57 -5.61
N ASP A 201 -13.33 4.19 -6.47
CA ASP A 201 -13.39 2.82 -6.94
C ASP A 201 -12.23 2.51 -7.90
N TRP A 202 -12.03 1.22 -8.14
CA TRP A 202 -10.92 0.73 -8.97
C TRP A 202 -10.90 1.35 -10.38
N GLN A 203 -12.08 1.49 -10.99
CA GLN A 203 -12.21 2.02 -12.35
C GLN A 203 -11.89 3.52 -12.38
N GLY A 204 -12.36 4.28 -11.39
CA GLY A 204 -12.01 5.68 -11.23
C GLY A 204 -10.51 5.87 -11.02
N GLU A 205 -9.88 5.02 -10.22
CA GLU A 205 -8.43 5.05 -10.00
C GLU A 205 -7.63 4.80 -11.31
N GLU A 206 -8.07 3.86 -12.14
CA GLU A 206 -7.47 3.61 -13.45
C GLU A 206 -7.62 4.81 -14.39
N ILE A 207 -8.82 5.41 -14.45
CA ILE A 207 -9.11 6.59 -15.29
C ILE A 207 -8.23 7.77 -14.88
N ILE A 208 -8.15 8.08 -13.59
CA ILE A 208 -7.39 9.23 -13.11
C ILE A 208 -5.88 9.01 -13.27
N SER A 209 -5.43 7.76 -13.08
CA SER A 209 -4.05 7.35 -13.31
C SER A 209 -3.67 7.48 -14.79
N ALA A 210 -4.53 7.02 -15.70
CA ALA A 210 -4.30 7.12 -17.14
C ALA A 210 -4.28 8.57 -17.64
N ALA A 211 -5.09 9.45 -17.03
CA ALA A 211 -5.11 10.88 -17.36
C ALA A 211 -3.91 11.67 -16.80
N ALA A 212 -3.16 11.10 -15.84
CA ALA A 212 -2.03 11.76 -15.21
C ALA A 212 -0.71 11.54 -15.97
N THR A 213 0.15 12.55 -15.97
CA THR A 213 1.50 12.49 -16.56
C THR A 213 2.61 12.28 -15.54
N ARG A 214 2.32 12.57 -14.26
CA ARG A 214 3.26 12.46 -13.13
C ARG A 214 2.53 11.89 -11.90
N PRO A 215 3.25 11.32 -10.93
CA PRO A 215 2.63 10.92 -9.66
C PRO A 215 1.99 12.09 -8.92
N PHE A 216 0.91 11.81 -8.22
CA PHE A 216 0.20 12.79 -7.41
C PHE A 216 -0.49 12.14 -6.23
N PHE A 217 -0.69 12.91 -5.17
CA PHE A 217 -1.41 12.49 -3.99
C PHE A 217 -2.89 12.82 -4.11
N ILE A 218 -3.74 11.87 -3.73
CA ILE A 218 -5.14 12.11 -3.38
C ILE A 218 -5.21 12.16 -1.86
N THR A 219 -5.74 13.23 -1.29
CA THR A 219 -5.82 13.47 0.15
C THR A 219 -7.26 13.57 0.63
N ASP A 220 -7.48 13.52 1.95
CA ASP A 220 -8.74 13.94 2.56
C ASP A 220 -9.93 13.04 2.18
N TYR A 221 -9.75 11.72 2.25
CA TYR A 221 -10.84 10.77 1.99
C TYR A 221 -11.94 10.84 3.07
N PRO A 222 -13.18 10.47 2.72
CA PRO A 222 -14.29 10.49 3.66
C PRO A 222 -14.12 9.48 4.80
N LYS A 223 -14.56 9.87 5.99
CA LYS A 223 -14.65 8.99 7.17
C LYS A 223 -15.48 7.74 6.84
N GLY A 224 -14.97 6.59 7.28
CA GLY A 224 -15.56 5.28 7.01
C GLY A 224 -14.97 4.56 5.80
N SER A 225 -14.14 5.23 4.99
CA SER A 225 -13.45 4.58 3.87
C SER A 225 -12.15 3.84 4.28
N ARG A 226 -11.74 3.99 5.55
CA ARG A 226 -10.52 3.41 6.13
C ARG A 226 -10.78 2.85 7.53
N GLY A 227 -9.78 2.14 8.07
CA GLY A 227 -9.82 1.56 9.40
C GLY A 227 -9.97 2.59 10.54
N PHE A 228 -10.28 2.11 11.74
CA PHE A 228 -10.53 2.96 12.91
C PHE A 228 -9.32 3.80 13.34
N TYR A 229 -8.11 3.41 12.92
CA TYR A 229 -6.85 4.03 13.31
C TYR A 229 -6.47 5.23 12.41
N ASP A 230 -7.20 5.50 11.33
CA ASP A 230 -6.98 6.71 10.53
C ASP A 230 -7.59 7.92 11.24
N SER A 231 -6.78 8.93 11.49
CA SER A 231 -7.18 10.11 12.24
C SER A 231 -8.14 10.99 11.43
N GLU A 232 -9.21 11.42 12.08
CA GLU A 232 -10.16 12.39 11.54
C GLU A 232 -9.53 13.81 11.54
N ASN A 233 -9.93 14.63 10.58
CA ASN A 233 -9.54 16.03 10.55
C ASN A 233 -10.38 16.80 11.59
N PRO A 234 -9.75 17.41 12.62
CA PRO A 234 -10.49 18.15 13.65
C PRO A 234 -11.15 19.42 13.09
N ASP A 235 -10.61 20.00 12.02
CA ASP A 235 -11.13 21.23 11.40
C ASP A 235 -12.23 20.95 10.37
N GLU A 236 -12.34 19.72 9.89
CA GLU A 236 -13.31 19.27 8.88
C GLU A 236 -13.86 17.88 9.25
N PRO A 237 -14.79 17.78 10.21
CA PRO A 237 -15.38 16.52 10.63
C PRO A 237 -15.99 15.74 9.46
N GLY A 238 -15.81 14.42 9.46
CA GLY A 238 -16.20 13.56 8.35
C GLY A 238 -15.10 13.33 7.30
N THR A 239 -13.95 13.98 7.44
CA THR A 239 -12.79 13.82 6.53
C THR A 239 -11.59 13.24 7.28
N LEU A 240 -10.82 12.36 6.66
CA LEU A 240 -9.64 11.73 7.25
C LEU A 240 -8.36 12.46 6.86
N ARG A 241 -7.39 12.53 7.77
CA ARG A 241 -6.04 13.03 7.49
C ARG A 241 -5.18 11.94 6.84
N ASN A 242 -5.65 11.44 5.71
CA ASN A 242 -5.01 10.39 4.93
C ASN A 242 -4.64 10.83 3.51
N PHE A 243 -3.94 9.93 2.82
CA PHE A 243 -3.58 10.09 1.42
C PHE A 243 -3.38 8.74 0.72
N ASP A 244 -3.54 8.74 -0.59
CA ASP A 244 -3.03 7.73 -1.50
C ASP A 244 -2.08 8.40 -2.51
N LEU A 245 -0.99 7.72 -2.89
CA LEU A 245 -0.08 8.16 -3.95
C LEU A 245 -0.39 7.39 -5.24
N ILE A 246 -0.90 8.09 -6.24
CA ILE A 246 -1.29 7.55 -7.53
C ILE A 246 -0.16 7.74 -8.54
N PHE A 247 0.18 6.69 -9.26
CA PHE A 247 1.16 6.72 -10.34
C PHE A 247 0.46 6.89 -11.70
N PRO A 248 1.09 7.57 -12.67
CA PRO A 248 0.51 7.82 -13.98
C PRO A 248 0.48 6.56 -14.86
N GLY A 249 -0.27 6.60 -15.96
CA GLY A 249 -0.25 5.56 -17.01
C GLY A 249 -1.11 4.32 -16.70
N GLY A 250 -2.14 4.45 -15.88
CA GLY A 250 -3.05 3.34 -15.51
C GLY A 250 -2.48 2.41 -14.44
N PHE A 251 -1.37 2.77 -13.78
CA PHE A 251 -0.79 1.97 -12.71
C PHE A 251 -1.53 2.09 -11.37
N GLY A 252 -2.20 3.22 -11.13
CA GLY A 252 -3.01 3.43 -9.96
C GLY A 252 -2.24 3.68 -8.66
N GLU A 253 -2.85 3.30 -7.54
CA GLU A 253 -2.40 3.44 -6.16
C GLU A 253 -1.16 2.61 -5.90
N MET A 254 -0.09 3.32 -5.54
CA MET A 254 1.20 2.75 -5.18
C MET A 254 1.43 2.72 -3.67
N MET A 255 0.96 3.76 -2.99
CA MET A 255 1.04 3.89 -1.54
C MET A 255 -0.28 4.37 -0.97
N SER A 256 -0.59 3.93 0.25
CA SER A 256 -1.69 4.47 1.05
C SER A 256 -1.18 4.76 2.47
N GLY A 257 -1.55 5.91 3.02
CA GLY A 257 -1.02 6.40 4.29
C GLY A 257 -1.97 7.34 5.02
N SER A 258 -1.69 7.57 6.29
CA SER A 258 -2.50 8.45 7.14
C SER A 258 -1.73 8.94 8.35
N ALA A 259 -2.14 10.08 8.88
CA ALA A 259 -1.96 10.38 10.30
C ALA A 259 -2.82 9.40 11.12
N ARG A 260 -2.30 8.93 12.24
CA ARG A 260 -2.92 7.88 13.06
C ARG A 260 -3.61 8.46 14.26
N GLU A 261 -4.75 7.87 14.58
CA GLU A 261 -5.39 8.06 15.86
C GLU A 261 -4.59 7.33 16.94
N SER A 262 -4.43 7.97 18.09
CA SER A 262 -3.71 7.43 19.25
C SER A 262 -4.48 7.59 20.56
N ASP A 263 -5.53 8.42 20.59
CA ASP A 263 -6.38 8.57 21.77
C ASP A 263 -7.28 7.34 21.97
N TYR A 264 -7.17 6.74 23.15
CA TYR A 264 -7.94 5.56 23.54
C TYR A 264 -9.46 5.71 23.36
N ARG A 265 -10.04 6.88 23.71
CA ARG A 265 -11.50 7.09 23.65
C ARG A 265 -11.96 7.24 22.21
N THR A 266 -11.20 7.95 21.38
CA THR A 266 -11.48 8.08 19.95
C THR A 266 -11.38 6.73 19.27
N LEU A 267 -10.30 5.96 19.49
CA LEU A 267 -10.16 4.60 18.95
C LEU A 267 -11.35 3.70 19.32
N LEU A 268 -11.77 3.71 20.59
CA LEU A 268 -12.91 2.93 21.06
C LEU A 268 -14.22 3.34 20.37
N THR A 269 -14.41 4.64 20.16
CA THR A 269 -15.58 5.18 19.45
C THR A 269 -15.56 4.73 17.99
N ARG A 270 -14.43 4.87 17.30
CA ARG A 270 -14.25 4.46 15.91
C ARG A 270 -14.44 2.95 15.71
N MET A 271 -13.92 2.12 16.61
CA MET A 271 -14.16 0.67 16.56
C MET A 271 -15.65 0.33 16.63
N ARG A 272 -16.42 1.04 17.47
CA ARG A 272 -17.88 0.82 17.57
C ARG A 272 -18.60 1.27 16.29
N GLU A 273 -18.19 2.39 15.70
CA GLU A 273 -18.73 2.88 14.42
C GLU A 273 -18.49 1.88 13.27
N THR A 274 -17.32 1.23 13.24
CA THR A 274 -16.96 0.26 12.19
C THR A 274 -17.38 -1.18 12.50
N GLY A 275 -17.98 -1.43 13.67
CA GLY A 275 -18.40 -2.78 14.10
C GLY A 275 -17.26 -3.69 14.56
N GLU A 276 -16.07 -3.14 14.80
CA GLU A 276 -14.95 -3.89 15.37
C GLU A 276 -15.19 -4.19 16.85
N ASN A 277 -14.83 -5.40 17.29
CA ASN A 277 -14.98 -5.79 18.69
C ASN A 277 -13.75 -5.33 19.50
N PRO A 278 -13.86 -4.32 20.38
CA PRO A 278 -12.72 -3.77 21.10
C PRO A 278 -12.00 -4.80 21.98
N ALA A 279 -12.70 -5.83 22.46
CA ALA A 279 -12.09 -6.88 23.29
C ALA A 279 -10.98 -7.65 22.55
N LYS A 280 -11.05 -7.76 21.21
CA LYS A 280 -9.98 -8.41 20.43
C LYS A 280 -8.71 -7.56 20.35
N TYR A 281 -8.86 -6.25 20.52
CA TYR A 281 -7.78 -5.26 20.44
C TYR A 281 -7.27 -4.85 21.83
N GLU A 282 -7.60 -5.58 22.89
CA GLU A 282 -7.28 -5.20 24.28
C GLU A 282 -5.80 -4.87 24.48
N TRP A 283 -4.90 -5.66 23.89
CA TRP A 283 -3.45 -5.40 23.97
C TRP A 283 -3.09 -4.02 23.40
N TYR A 284 -3.62 -3.67 22.22
CA TYR A 284 -3.34 -2.41 21.53
C TYR A 284 -4.02 -1.23 22.24
N LEU A 285 -5.26 -1.43 22.68
CA LEU A 285 -6.01 -0.44 23.45
C LEU A 285 -5.41 -0.15 24.82
N THR A 286 -4.72 -1.13 25.43
CA THR A 286 -3.93 -0.93 26.65
C THR A 286 -2.76 0.01 26.35
N LEU A 287 -2.00 -0.23 25.26
CA LEU A 287 -0.93 0.70 24.85
C LEU A 287 -1.47 2.12 24.57
N ALA A 288 -2.61 2.23 23.88
CA ALA A 288 -3.24 3.53 23.62
C ALA A 288 -3.62 4.26 24.93
N ARG A 289 -4.05 3.52 25.96
CA ARG A 289 -4.39 4.08 27.28
C ARG A 289 -3.15 4.53 28.04
N ASP A 290 -2.05 3.78 27.92
CA ASP A 290 -0.78 4.09 28.58
C ASP A 290 -0.02 5.22 27.87
N GLY A 291 -0.41 5.56 26.63
CA GLY A 291 0.03 6.72 25.89
C GLY A 291 0.77 6.34 24.62
N LEU A 292 0.02 6.12 23.53
CA LEU A 292 0.61 6.06 22.19
C LEU A 292 0.86 7.48 21.68
N SER A 293 2.06 7.70 21.12
CA SER A 293 2.33 8.94 20.40
C SER A 293 1.41 9.06 19.17
N PRO A 294 0.95 10.28 18.84
CA PRO A 294 0.43 10.53 17.51
C PRO A 294 1.49 10.14 16.49
N SER A 295 1.09 9.68 15.32
CA SER A 295 2.03 9.20 14.31
C SER A 295 1.46 9.40 12.92
N ALA A 296 2.32 9.26 11.91
CA ALA A 296 1.89 9.15 10.54
C ALA A 296 2.76 8.16 9.78
N GLY A 297 2.20 7.53 8.77
CA GLY A 297 2.91 6.52 8.01
C GLY A 297 2.16 6.10 6.77
N PHE A 298 2.81 5.23 5.99
CA PHE A 298 2.26 4.70 4.75
C PHE A 298 2.77 3.28 4.51
N GLY A 299 2.11 2.58 3.61
CA GLY A 299 2.58 1.33 3.04
C GLY A 299 2.76 1.47 1.53
N LEU A 300 3.92 1.06 1.00
CA LEU A 300 4.18 0.89 -0.42
C LEU A 300 4.01 -0.60 -0.79
N GLY A 301 3.19 -0.88 -1.80
CA GLY A 301 3.09 -2.23 -2.36
C GLY A 301 4.33 -2.58 -3.18
N VAL A 302 5.15 -3.51 -2.73
CA VAL A 302 6.43 -3.88 -3.35
C VAL A 302 6.22 -4.38 -4.77
N GLU A 303 5.29 -5.29 -4.99
CA GLU A 303 5.00 -5.86 -6.31
C GLU A 303 4.34 -4.84 -7.22
N ARG A 304 3.48 -3.96 -6.70
CA ARG A 304 2.89 -2.84 -7.47
C ARG A 304 3.97 -1.87 -7.95
N PHE A 305 4.93 -1.54 -7.08
CA PHE A 305 6.00 -0.62 -7.45
C PHE A 305 6.98 -1.25 -8.42
N THR A 306 7.31 -2.53 -8.23
CA THR A 306 8.05 -3.32 -9.23
C THR A 306 7.36 -3.33 -10.58
N ARG A 307 6.03 -3.53 -10.60
CA ARG A 307 5.21 -3.50 -11.83
C ARG A 307 5.37 -2.16 -12.54
N PHE A 308 5.31 -1.04 -11.82
CA PHE A 308 5.56 0.28 -12.38
C PHE A 308 7.01 0.44 -12.87
N LEU A 309 8.01 0.12 -12.05
CA LEU A 309 9.43 0.27 -12.41
C LEU A 309 9.79 -0.53 -13.66
N GLY A 310 9.28 -1.75 -13.76
CA GLY A 310 9.51 -2.66 -14.87
C GLY A 310 8.57 -2.51 -16.06
N GLY A 311 7.56 -1.63 -15.99
CA GLY A 311 6.57 -1.47 -17.06
C GLY A 311 5.80 -2.76 -17.34
N LEU A 312 5.48 -3.51 -16.29
CA LEU A 312 4.84 -4.81 -16.39
C LEU A 312 3.32 -4.67 -16.55
N ASP A 313 2.71 -5.55 -17.32
CA ASP A 313 1.26 -5.55 -17.55
C ASP A 313 0.50 -5.85 -16.26
N ALA A 314 0.99 -6.82 -15.47
CA ALA A 314 0.32 -7.34 -14.30
C ALA A 314 1.27 -7.54 -13.11
N VAL A 315 0.73 -7.35 -11.91
CA VAL A 315 1.46 -7.45 -10.63
C VAL A 315 2.07 -8.84 -10.39
N TRP A 316 1.48 -9.90 -10.93
CA TRP A 316 2.02 -11.25 -10.78
C TRP A 316 3.39 -11.42 -11.44
N GLN A 317 3.70 -10.62 -12.48
CA GLN A 317 5.01 -10.62 -13.14
C GLN A 317 6.12 -10.08 -12.23
N ALA A 318 5.75 -9.37 -11.16
CA ALA A 318 6.65 -8.87 -10.13
C ALA A 318 6.84 -9.83 -8.94
N SER A 319 6.32 -11.05 -9.01
CA SER A 319 6.50 -12.06 -7.96
C SER A 319 7.15 -13.33 -8.51
N ALA A 320 8.05 -13.93 -7.74
CA ALA A 320 8.65 -15.22 -8.08
C ALA A 320 7.62 -16.37 -8.00
N TYR A 321 6.67 -16.26 -7.06
CA TYR A 321 5.65 -17.27 -6.78
C TYR A 321 4.30 -16.55 -6.59
N PRO A 322 3.69 -16.04 -7.68
CA PRO A 322 2.51 -15.21 -7.58
C PRO A 322 1.30 -15.98 -7.06
N LYS A 323 0.64 -15.46 -6.02
CA LYS A 323 -0.65 -15.95 -5.52
C LYS A 323 -1.78 -15.10 -6.07
N ILE A 324 -2.21 -15.37 -7.30
CA ILE A 324 -3.39 -14.70 -7.88
C ILE A 324 -4.66 -15.20 -7.18
N PRO A 325 -5.65 -14.35 -6.90
CA PRO A 325 -6.92 -14.78 -6.31
C PRO A 325 -7.55 -15.94 -7.08
N GLY A 326 -7.83 -17.05 -6.38
CA GLY A 326 -8.43 -18.26 -6.98
C GLY A 326 -7.47 -19.20 -7.73
N GLU A 327 -6.22 -18.80 -7.96
CA GLU A 327 -5.21 -19.69 -8.57
C GLU A 327 -4.57 -20.58 -7.49
N LEU A 328 -4.61 -21.90 -7.72
CA LEU A 328 -4.13 -22.91 -6.77
C LEU A 328 -2.71 -23.38 -7.09
N ARG A 329 -2.21 -23.08 -8.29
CA ARG A 329 -0.88 -23.49 -8.73
C ARG A 329 0.21 -22.65 -8.02
N PRO A 330 1.40 -23.23 -7.83
CA PRO A 330 2.50 -22.58 -7.13
C PRO A 330 3.00 -21.31 -7.81
#